data_AF-A0A3C0S0U8-F1
#
_entry.id   AF-A0A3C0S0U8-F1
#
_cell.length_a   1.000
_cell.length_b   1.000
_cell.length_c   1.000
_cell.angle_alpha   90.00
_cell.angle_beta   90.00
_cell.angle_gamma   90.00
#
_symmetry.space_group_name_H-M   'P 1'
#
loop_
_entity.id
_entity.type
_entity.pdbx_description
1 polymer ?
#
loop_
_entity_poly.entity_id
_entity_poly.type
_entity_poly.pdbx_seq_one_letter_code
_entity_poly.pdbx_strand_id
1 'polypeptide(L)' 'KIEDDLASKFSSRVKLNLKSTKGKGAIEIPFESEDDLSRILELLDW' A
#
# COMPACT_ATOMS: atom_id res chain seq x y z
N LYS A 1 -9.61 -7.32 -5.38
CA LYS A 1 -10.57 -6.42 -4.70
C LYS A 1 -9.84 -5.49 -3.74
N ILE A 2 -9.42 -5.93 -2.54
CA ILE A 2 -8.73 -4.98 -1.63
C ILE A 2 -7.37 -4.50 -2.13
N GLU A 3 -6.61 -5.33 -2.87
CA GLU A 3 -5.39 -4.88 -3.57
C GLU A 3 -5.68 -3.84 -4.64
N ASP A 4 -6.71 -4.07 -5.46
CA ASP A 4 -7.13 -3.14 -6.51
C ASP A 4 -7.66 -1.82 -5.95
N ASP A 5 -8.39 -1.89 -4.83
CA ASP A 5 -8.94 -0.71 -4.14
C ASP A 5 -7.80 0.14 -3.54
N LEU A 6 -6.83 -0.50 -2.89
CA LEU A 6 -5.63 0.17 -2.37
C LEU A 6 -4.77 0.71 -3.52
N ALA A 7 -4.60 -0.06 -4.59
CA ALA A 7 -3.83 0.37 -5.76
C ALA A 7 -4.46 1.57 -6.46
N SER A 8 -5.79 1.60 -6.53
CA SER A 8 -6.54 2.75 -7.05
C SER A 8 -6.41 3.96 -6.12
N LYS A 9 -6.52 3.76 -4.80
CA LYS A 9 -6.41 4.84 -3.80
C LYS A 9 -5.03 5.49 -3.84
N PHE A 10 -3.96 4.70 -3.88
CA PHE A 10 -2.58 5.21 -3.90
C PHE A 10 -2.09 5.54 -5.31
N SER A 11 -2.86 5.21 -6.35
CA SER A 11 -2.40 5.26 -7.76
C SER A 11 -1.05 4.56 -7.94
N SER A 12 -0.81 3.50 -7.17
CA SER A 12 0.45 2.74 -7.13
C SER A 12 0.16 1.25 -6.97
N ARG A 13 1.13 0.39 -7.30
CA ARG A 13 0.97 -1.06 -7.11
C ARG A 13 0.97 -1.40 -5.63
N VAL A 14 0.16 -2.37 -5.25
CA VAL A 14 0.08 -2.85 -3.86
C VAL A 14 0.19 -4.35 -3.85
N LYS A 15 0.95 -4.87 -2.88
CA LYS A 15 1.11 -6.30 -2.66
C LYS A 15 0.72 -6.63 -1.22
N LEU A 16 -0.21 -7.56 -1.05
CA LEU A 16 -0.56 -8.07 0.27
C LEU A 16 0.25 -9.30 0.62
N ASN A 17 0.94 -9.21 1.75
CA ASN A 17 1.67 -10.33 2.32
C ASN A 17 0.94 -10.82 3.57
N LEU A 18 -0.01 -11.73 3.34
CA LEU A 18 -0.75 -12.40 4.40
C LEU A 18 0.11 -13.54 4.94
N LYS A 19 0.83 -13.33 6.05
CA LYS A 19 1.49 -14.48 6.70
C LYS A 19 0.42 -15.33 7.38
N SER A 20 0.56 -16.64 7.27
CA SER A 20 -0.39 -17.62 7.81
C SER A 20 -0.60 -17.56 9.33
N THR A 21 0.21 -16.78 10.05
CA THR A 21 0.02 -16.52 11.48
C THR A 21 -0.97 -15.37 11.66
N LYS A 22 -2.11 -15.65 12.32
CA LYS A 22 -3.12 -14.65 12.68
C LYS A 22 -2.48 -13.37 13.22
N GLY A 23 -2.83 -12.22 12.63
CA GLY A 23 -2.34 -10.90 13.04
C GLY A 23 -0.96 -10.50 12.48
N LYS A 24 -0.34 -11.31 11.60
CA LYS A 24 0.93 -10.98 10.95
C LYS A 24 0.72 -10.77 9.44
N GLY A 25 0.09 -9.67 9.06
CA GLY A 25 0.01 -9.23 7.67
C GLY A 25 0.95 -8.04 7.41
N ALA A 26 1.40 -7.88 6.18
CA ALA A 26 2.04 -6.66 5.71
C ALA A 26 1.42 -6.22 4.38
N ILE A 27 1.33 -4.91 4.18
CA ILE A 27 0.98 -4.29 2.92
C ILE A 27 2.25 -3.64 2.39
N GLU A 28 2.69 -4.07 1.21
CA GLU A 28 3.91 -3.56 0.58
C GLU A 28 3.48 -2.67 -0.60
N ILE A 29 3.86 -1.40 -0.55
CA ILE A 29 3.59 -0.40 -1.60
C ILE A 29 4.95 0.05 -2.15
N PRO A 30 5.40 -0.48 -3.31
CA PRO A 30 6.57 0.07 -3.98
C PRO A 30 6.32 1.52 -4.39
N PHE A 31 7.33 2.36 -4.20
CA PHE A 31 7.36 3.74 -4.65
C PHE A 31 8.55 3.95 -5.58
N GLU A 32 8.41 4.87 -6.53
CA GLU A 32 9.44 5.11 -7.55
C GLU A 32 10.37 6.29 -7.21
N SER A 33 9.94 7.17 -6.30
CA SER A 33 10.68 8.36 -5.89
C SER A 33 10.24 8.85 -4.49
N GLU A 34 10.99 9.78 -3.89
CA GLU A 34 10.61 10.42 -2.63
C GLU A 34 9.31 11.25 -2.74
N ASP A 35 9.04 11.82 -3.91
CA ASP A 35 7.79 12.55 -4.18
C ASP A 35 6.58 11.59 -4.16
N ASP A 36 6.72 10.43 -4.80
CA ASP A 36 5.71 9.38 -4.80
C ASP A 36 5.43 8.85 -3.38
N LEU A 37 6.49 8.66 -2.58
CA LEU A 37 6.36 8.29 -1.17
C LEU A 37 5.61 9.37 -0.37
N SER A 38 5.97 10.65 -0.55
CA SER A 38 5.32 11.77 0.15
C SER A 38 3.82 11.82 -0.14
N ARG A 39 3.44 11.68 -1.42
CA ARG A 39 2.04 11.61 -1.86
C ARG A 39 1.30 10.41 -1.25
N ILE A 40 1.93 9.24 -1.19
CA ILE A 40 1.33 8.04 -0.57
C ILE A 40 1.09 8.27 0.93
N LEU A 41 2.04 8.90 1.64
CA LEU A 41 1.92 9.20 3.06
C LEU A 41 0.79 10.20 3.36
N GLU A 42 0.63 11.22 2.52
CA GLU A 42 -0.49 12.18 2.64
C GLU A 42 -1.86 11.49 2.49
N LEU A 43 -1.98 10.51 1.60
CA LEU A 43 -3.22 9.75 1.38
C LEU A 43 -3.56 8.77 2.52
N LEU A 44 -2.58 8.42 3.36
CA LEU A 44 -2.75 7.55 4.53
C LEU A 44 -3.26 8.31 5.77
N ASP A 45 -3.04 9.62 5.84
CA ASP A 45 -3.48 10.48 6.95
C ASP A 45 -4.94 10.95 6.80
N TRP A 46 -5.68 10.38 5.83
CA TRP A 46 -7.11 10.57 5.59
C TRP A 46 -7.97 9.62 6.43
#